data_AF-A0A2E9ZAZ5-F1
#
_entry.id   AF-A0A2E9ZAZ5-F1
#
_cell.length_a   1.000
_cell.length_b   1.000
_cell.length_c   1.000
_cell.angle_alpha   90.00
_cell.angle_beta   90.00
_cell.angle_gamma   90.00
#
_symmetry.space_group_name_H-M   'P 1'
#
loop_
_entity.id
_entity.type
_entity.pdbx_description
1 polymer ?
#
loop_
_entity_poly.entity_id
_entity_poly.type
_entity_poly.pdbx_seq_one_letter_code
_entity_poly.pdbx_strand_id
1 'polypeptide(L)'
;MRFHISSYILVLLFSSTFNTTTAVEANPYPVKQQINVFGNDVLYPVSAWQESAYRDRSQEKHKGSLYNTYRKQKNRTFILEHIPHNETFTTWSKLSALSASFHPDQKDLNPQIIAYQNKMIFKKSCSFYHYLEIPAKTNSTSGIIITIFCETIKDTDEGEVMVKFITTTANHTTLQIYSEWKGQPFNVWDESTWPVSWSKIMDQVQRYQYITINTDQ
;
A
#
# COMPACT_ATOMS: atom_id res chain seq x y z
N MET A 1 10.96 -42.35 62.95
CA MET A 1 11.68 -41.66 61.86
C MET A 1 10.77 -40.58 61.29
N ARG A 2 11.11 -39.29 61.50
CA ARG A 2 10.42 -38.14 60.89
C ARG A 2 11.36 -37.54 59.86
N PHE A 3 10.94 -37.50 58.59
CA PHE A 3 11.68 -36.84 57.52
C PHE A 3 11.12 -35.44 57.31
N HIS A 4 11.96 -34.42 57.49
CA HIS A 4 11.69 -33.04 57.09
C HIS A 4 12.21 -32.83 55.66
N ILE A 5 11.31 -32.50 54.73
CA ILE A 5 11.67 -32.05 53.39
C ILE A 5 11.55 -30.53 53.40
N SER A 6 12.69 -29.83 53.35
CA SER A 6 12.75 -28.38 53.14
C SER A 6 12.68 -28.08 51.65
N SER A 7 11.58 -27.47 51.22
CA SER A 7 11.42 -26.92 49.87
C SER A 7 12.04 -25.52 49.81
N TYR A 8 13.09 -25.35 49.03
CA TYR A 8 13.62 -24.03 48.66
C TYR A 8 12.94 -23.57 47.37
N ILE A 9 12.16 -22.48 47.46
CA ILE A 9 11.59 -21.79 46.30
C ILE A 9 12.62 -20.77 45.82
N LEU A 10 13.23 -21.04 44.66
CA LEU A 10 14.13 -20.12 43.98
C LEU A 10 13.29 -19.16 43.12
N VAL A 11 13.15 -17.90 43.55
CA VAL A 11 12.47 -16.84 42.78
C VAL A 11 13.52 -16.17 41.89
N LEU A 12 13.50 -16.47 40.60
CA LEU A 12 14.30 -15.77 39.58
C LEU A 12 13.56 -14.51 39.14
N LEU A 13 14.03 -13.35 39.61
CA LEU A 13 13.57 -12.04 39.13
C LEU A 13 14.23 -11.74 37.79
N PHE A 14 13.51 -11.99 36.70
CA PHE A 14 13.91 -11.55 35.37
C PHE A 14 13.52 -10.08 35.20
N SER A 15 14.52 -9.20 35.21
CA SER A 15 14.39 -7.78 34.85
C SER A 15 14.19 -7.65 33.35
N SER A 16 12.95 -7.71 32.88
CA SER A 16 12.61 -7.41 31.49
C SER A 16 12.69 -5.89 31.26
N THR A 17 13.77 -5.44 30.62
CA THR A 17 13.85 -4.09 30.07
C THR A 17 12.88 -3.97 28.90
N PHE A 18 11.70 -3.43 29.15
CA PHE A 18 10.78 -3.03 28.09
C PHE A 18 11.37 -1.84 27.35
N ASN A 19 12.01 -2.10 26.21
CA ASN A 19 12.33 -1.04 25.26
C ASN A 19 11.02 -0.44 24.77
N THR A 20 10.72 0.77 25.22
CA THR A 20 9.57 1.53 24.76
C THR A 20 9.88 2.01 23.35
N THR A 21 9.52 1.21 22.35
CA THR A 21 9.53 1.64 20.96
C THR A 21 8.53 2.79 20.84
N THR A 22 9.02 4.03 20.80
CA THR A 22 8.19 5.20 20.52
C THR A 22 7.51 4.97 19.17
N ALA A 23 6.20 4.70 19.21
CA ALA A 23 5.39 4.61 18.01
C ALA A 23 5.57 5.91 17.23
N VAL A 24 6.02 5.81 15.98
CA VAL A 24 6.07 6.96 15.08
C VAL A 24 4.63 7.43 14.90
N GLU A 25 4.29 8.57 15.49
CA GLU A 25 2.96 9.15 15.40
C GLU A 25 2.67 9.46 13.92
N ALA A 26 1.64 8.80 13.37
CA ALA A 26 1.25 8.99 11.98
C ALA A 26 0.89 10.48 11.78
N ASN A 27 1.46 11.10 10.74
CA ASN A 27 1.20 12.50 10.48
C ASN A 27 -0.28 12.70 10.10
N PRO A 28 -1.03 13.57 10.80
CA PRO A 28 -2.45 13.77 10.55
C PRO A 28 -2.76 14.39 9.17
N TYR A 29 -1.76 14.96 8.49
CA TYR A 29 -1.91 15.64 7.20
C TYR A 29 -0.89 15.11 6.18
N PRO A 30 -1.20 14.00 5.47
CA PRO A 30 -0.32 13.47 4.44
C PRO A 30 -0.17 14.47 3.28
N VAL A 31 1.01 14.52 2.67
CA VAL A 31 1.21 15.29 1.43
C VAL A 31 0.29 14.71 0.35
N LYS A 32 -0.42 15.59 -0.37
CA LYS A 32 -1.40 15.17 -1.38
C LYS A 32 -0.93 15.51 -2.79
N GLN A 33 -1.34 14.69 -3.74
CA GLN A 33 -1.25 14.88 -5.18
C GLN A 33 -2.64 15.03 -5.76
N GLN A 34 -2.75 15.82 -6.82
CA GLN A 34 -4.01 16.05 -7.53
C GLN A 34 -3.83 15.70 -9.00
N ILE A 35 -4.80 15.01 -9.57
CA ILE A 35 -4.84 14.71 -11.00
C ILE A 35 -6.28 14.68 -11.52
N ASN A 36 -6.51 15.30 -12.68
CA ASN A 36 -7.75 15.09 -13.42
C ASN A 36 -7.57 13.91 -14.39
N VAL A 37 -8.42 12.89 -14.28
CA VAL A 37 -8.41 11.72 -15.15
C VAL A 37 -9.84 11.34 -15.54
N PHE A 38 -10.10 11.35 -16.86
CA PHE A 38 -11.42 11.08 -17.43
C PHE A 38 -12.56 11.90 -16.77
N GLY A 39 -12.35 13.20 -16.51
CA GLY A 39 -13.36 14.06 -15.87
C GLY A 39 -13.55 13.82 -14.37
N ASN A 40 -12.62 13.12 -13.72
CA ASN A 40 -12.57 12.98 -12.27
C ASN A 40 -11.36 13.72 -11.74
N ASP A 41 -11.58 14.72 -10.88
CA ASP A 41 -10.54 15.37 -10.11
C ASP A 41 -10.23 14.55 -8.86
N VAL A 42 -9.06 13.90 -8.87
CA VAL A 42 -8.62 12.94 -7.85
C VAL A 42 -7.52 13.58 -7.02
N LEU A 43 -7.83 13.87 -5.75
CA LEU A 43 -6.88 14.29 -4.73
C LEU A 43 -6.57 13.10 -3.83
N TYR A 44 -5.33 12.64 -3.83
CA TYR A 44 -4.91 11.44 -3.12
C TYR A 44 -3.59 11.66 -2.38
N PRO A 45 -3.36 11.00 -1.24
CA PRO A 45 -2.10 11.12 -0.52
C PRO A 45 -0.97 10.46 -1.30
N VAL A 46 0.25 10.98 -1.14
CA VAL A 46 1.45 10.26 -1.56
C VAL A 46 1.62 9.00 -0.70
N SER A 47 2.35 8.01 -1.23
CA SER A 47 2.61 6.78 -0.48
C SER A 47 3.45 7.07 0.77
N ALA A 48 3.30 6.24 1.81
CA ALA A 48 4.04 6.37 3.07
C ALA A 48 5.55 6.48 2.86
N TRP A 49 6.10 5.76 1.87
CA TRP A 49 7.52 5.81 1.54
C TRP A 49 7.95 7.07 0.77
N GLN A 50 7.02 7.77 0.12
CA GLN A 50 7.28 9.03 -0.59
C GLN A 50 7.26 10.22 0.37
N GLU A 51 6.47 10.14 1.44
CA GLU A 51 6.20 11.23 2.36
C GLU A 51 7.47 11.91 2.90
N SER A 52 8.47 11.13 3.34
CA SER A 52 9.72 11.67 3.89
C SER A 52 10.46 12.50 2.84
N ALA A 53 10.62 11.97 1.63
CA ALA A 53 11.28 12.66 0.53
C ALA A 53 10.58 13.97 0.12
N TYR A 54 9.25 14.03 0.17
CA TYR A 54 8.50 15.28 -0.04
C TYR A 54 8.75 16.30 1.07
N ARG A 55 8.84 15.86 2.32
CA ARG A 55 9.04 16.76 3.47
C ARG A 55 10.46 17.32 3.49
N ASP A 56 11.46 16.48 3.28
CA ASP A 56 12.87 16.89 3.22
C ASP A 56 13.07 17.94 2.12
N ARG A 57 12.44 17.74 0.95
CA ARG A 57 12.48 18.70 -0.15
C ARG A 57 11.75 20.01 0.14
N SER A 58 10.72 20.01 0.98
CA SER A 58 10.08 21.28 1.36
C SER A 58 11.03 22.18 2.18
N GLN A 59 12.08 21.60 2.78
CA GLN A 59 13.11 22.31 3.52
C GLN A 59 14.30 22.71 2.64
N GLU A 60 14.60 21.98 1.56
CA GLU A 60 15.78 22.21 0.72
C GLU A 60 15.42 22.66 -0.71
N LYS A 61 16.08 23.71 -1.22
CA LYS A 61 15.91 24.24 -2.60
C LYS A 61 16.48 23.30 -3.69
N HIS A 62 16.24 21.99 -3.60
CA HIS A 62 16.74 21.03 -4.57
C HIS A 62 15.95 21.06 -5.89
N LYS A 63 16.69 21.21 -6.99
CA LYS A 63 16.20 21.29 -8.38
C LYS A 63 15.99 19.92 -9.06
N GLY A 64 16.21 18.79 -8.36
CA GLY A 64 16.07 17.44 -8.93
C GLY A 64 14.65 16.87 -8.83
N SER A 65 14.32 15.90 -9.69
CA SER A 65 13.14 15.06 -9.47
C SER A 65 13.37 14.12 -8.29
N LEU A 66 12.38 13.95 -7.42
CA LEU A 66 12.44 13.01 -6.29
C LEU A 66 12.25 11.55 -6.72
N TYR A 67 11.66 11.35 -7.91
CA TYR A 67 11.20 10.06 -8.40
C TYR A 67 11.47 9.92 -9.89
N ASN A 68 11.61 8.68 -10.34
CA ASN A 68 11.38 8.35 -11.73
C ASN A 68 9.88 8.16 -11.94
N THR A 69 9.35 8.81 -12.97
CA THR A 69 7.91 8.85 -13.25
C THR A 69 7.64 8.19 -14.60
N TYR A 70 6.67 7.28 -14.62
CA TYR A 70 6.08 6.78 -15.86
C TYR A 70 4.62 7.23 -15.92
N ARG A 71 4.25 7.89 -17.02
CA ARG A 71 2.89 8.36 -17.23
C ARG A 71 2.45 7.99 -18.64
N LYS A 72 1.32 7.30 -18.75
CA LYS A 72 0.76 6.91 -20.05
C LYS A 72 -0.75 6.95 -20.02
N GLN A 73 -1.32 7.57 -21.04
CA GLN A 73 -2.74 7.51 -21.33
C GLN A 73 -2.92 6.93 -22.74
N LYS A 74 -3.72 5.88 -22.87
CA LYS A 74 -4.04 5.27 -24.16
C LYS A 74 -5.52 4.90 -24.20
N ASN A 75 -6.27 5.51 -25.10
CA ASN A 75 -7.72 5.32 -25.23
C ASN A 75 -8.42 5.54 -23.88
N ARG A 76 -9.02 4.47 -23.35
CA ARG A 76 -9.81 4.44 -22.12
C ARG A 76 -8.98 4.03 -20.89
N THR A 77 -7.65 3.98 -20.97
CA THR A 77 -6.78 3.65 -19.84
C THR A 77 -5.76 4.73 -19.55
N PHE A 78 -5.45 4.90 -18.27
CA PHE A 78 -4.48 5.83 -17.73
C PHE A 78 -3.64 5.13 -16.66
N ILE A 79 -2.35 5.42 -16.63
CA ILE A 79 -1.45 5.02 -15.55
C ILE A 79 -0.44 6.13 -15.25
N LEU A 80 -0.18 6.33 -13.97
CA LEU A 80 0.88 7.16 -13.41
C LEU A 80 1.60 6.33 -12.35
N GLU A 81 2.90 6.15 -12.50
CA GLU A 81 3.74 5.38 -11.58
C GLU A 81 4.93 6.23 -11.14
N HIS A 82 5.31 6.06 -9.89
CA HIS A 82 6.48 6.66 -9.27
C HIS A 82 7.31 5.57 -8.59
N ILE A 83 8.61 5.58 -8.88
CA ILE A 83 9.61 4.77 -8.19
C ILE A 83 10.74 5.68 -7.65
N PRO A 84 11.54 5.23 -6.68
CA PRO A 84 12.74 5.96 -6.25
C PRO A 84 13.61 6.42 -7.43
N HIS A 85 14.12 7.66 -7.37
CA HIS A 85 14.89 8.26 -8.47
C HIS A 85 16.16 7.48 -8.85
N ASN A 86 16.71 6.70 -7.93
CA ASN A 86 17.90 5.89 -8.09
C ASN A 86 17.60 4.45 -8.59
N GLU A 87 16.34 4.14 -8.89
CA GLU A 87 15.89 2.81 -9.35
C GLU A 87 15.31 2.88 -10.78
N THR A 88 15.20 1.72 -11.44
CA THR A 88 14.54 1.61 -12.75
C THR A 88 13.20 0.88 -12.64
N PHE A 89 12.33 1.03 -13.64
CA PHE A 89 11.06 0.29 -13.70
C PHE A 89 11.23 -1.24 -13.82
N THR A 90 12.46 -1.73 -14.02
CA THR A 90 12.78 -3.16 -13.99
C THR A 90 13.34 -3.64 -12.64
N THR A 91 13.85 -2.74 -11.79
CA THR A 91 14.60 -3.07 -10.57
C THR A 91 14.10 -2.32 -9.34
N TRP A 92 12.88 -1.81 -9.38
CA TRP A 92 12.31 -1.00 -8.30
C TRP A 92 12.07 -1.84 -7.04
N SER A 93 12.24 -1.22 -5.87
CA SER A 93 11.91 -1.80 -4.57
C SER A 93 10.59 -1.24 -4.01
N LYS A 94 10.21 -0.04 -4.44
CA LYS A 94 8.98 0.62 -4.03
C LYS A 94 8.31 1.27 -5.23
N LEU A 95 7.00 1.09 -5.34
CA LEU A 95 6.20 1.70 -6.39
C LEU A 95 4.97 2.37 -5.76
N SER A 96 4.60 3.51 -6.31
CA SER A 96 3.37 4.22 -6.00
C SER A 96 2.69 4.54 -7.31
N ALA A 97 1.40 4.22 -7.43
CA ALA A 97 0.73 4.42 -8.69
C ALA A 97 -0.76 4.74 -8.56
N LEU A 98 -1.25 5.41 -9.60
CA LEU A 98 -2.65 5.60 -9.89
C LEU A 98 -2.91 5.04 -11.28
N SER A 99 -3.85 4.09 -11.37
CA SER A 99 -4.38 3.63 -12.64
C SER A 99 -5.87 3.92 -12.73
N ALA A 100 -6.32 4.25 -13.94
CA ALA A 100 -7.72 4.51 -14.22
C ALA A 100 -8.14 3.84 -15.53
N SER A 101 -9.37 3.35 -15.57
CA SER A 101 -9.98 2.80 -16.78
C SER A 101 -11.40 3.32 -16.92
N PHE A 102 -11.74 3.86 -18.08
CA PHE A 102 -13.06 4.38 -18.40
C PHE A 102 -13.91 3.31 -19.10
N HIS A 103 -15.07 2.98 -18.54
CA HIS A 103 -15.91 1.87 -18.98
C HIS A 103 -17.34 2.32 -19.32
N PRO A 104 -17.54 3.14 -20.39
CA PRO A 104 -18.87 3.66 -20.72
C PRO A 104 -19.90 2.56 -21.02
N ASP A 105 -19.42 1.36 -21.41
CA ASP A 105 -20.23 0.23 -21.83
C ASP A 105 -20.43 -0.83 -20.71
N GLN A 106 -19.86 -0.64 -19.51
CA GLN A 106 -19.91 -1.62 -18.41
C GLN A 106 -20.41 -0.98 -17.11
N LYS A 107 -21.73 -0.80 -17.01
CA LYS A 107 -22.38 -0.10 -15.89
C LYS A 107 -22.34 -0.87 -14.56
N ASP A 108 -22.21 -2.18 -14.62
CA ASP A 108 -22.25 -3.06 -13.44
C ASP A 108 -20.88 -3.24 -12.76
N LEU A 109 -19.83 -2.58 -13.26
CA LEU A 109 -18.53 -2.60 -12.60
C LEU A 109 -18.61 -1.89 -11.25
N ASN A 110 -18.25 -2.63 -10.21
CA ASN A 110 -18.14 -2.13 -8.85
C ASN A 110 -16.79 -2.54 -8.25
N PRO A 111 -16.36 -1.91 -7.14
CA PRO A 111 -15.06 -2.17 -6.53
C PRO A 111 -14.85 -3.64 -6.15
N GLN A 112 -15.89 -4.38 -5.77
CA GLN A 112 -15.82 -5.80 -5.39
C GLN A 112 -15.43 -6.68 -6.59
N ILE A 113 -16.01 -6.42 -7.77
CA ILE A 113 -15.67 -7.16 -9.00
C ILE A 113 -14.20 -6.92 -9.37
N ILE A 114 -13.74 -5.66 -9.28
CA ILE A 114 -12.36 -5.29 -9.61
C ILE A 114 -11.37 -5.87 -8.58
N ALA A 115 -11.71 -5.86 -7.29
CA ALA A 115 -10.93 -6.49 -6.23
C ALA A 115 -10.80 -8.00 -6.47
N TYR A 116 -11.89 -8.68 -6.81
CA TYR A 116 -11.87 -10.11 -7.16
C TYR A 116 -10.99 -10.39 -8.39
N GLN A 117 -11.05 -9.57 -9.42
CA GLN A 117 -10.18 -9.70 -10.59
C GLN A 117 -8.70 -9.55 -10.23
N ASN A 118 -8.36 -8.54 -9.41
CA ASN A 118 -7.00 -8.37 -8.87
C ASN A 118 -6.54 -9.61 -8.10
N LYS A 119 -7.37 -10.12 -7.17
CA LYS A 119 -7.10 -11.35 -6.43
C LYS A 119 -6.79 -12.52 -7.35
N MET A 120 -7.58 -12.71 -8.42
CA MET A 120 -7.39 -13.81 -9.36
C MET A 120 -6.13 -13.66 -10.23
N ILE A 121 -5.71 -12.44 -10.55
CA ILE A 121 -4.44 -12.16 -11.23
C ILE A 121 -3.28 -12.54 -10.31
N PHE A 122 -3.24 -12.03 -9.08
CA PHE A 122 -2.17 -12.34 -8.12
C PHE A 122 -2.11 -13.82 -7.76
N LYS A 123 -3.27 -14.49 -7.58
CA LYS A 123 -3.31 -15.95 -7.39
C LYS A 123 -2.61 -16.71 -8.51
N LYS A 124 -2.65 -16.20 -9.75
CA LYS A 124 -1.98 -16.83 -10.90
C LYS A 124 -0.50 -16.48 -10.94
N SER A 125 -0.11 -15.27 -10.55
CA SER A 125 1.27 -14.77 -10.60
C SER A 125 2.13 -15.18 -9.41
N CYS A 126 1.54 -15.54 -8.27
CA CYS A 126 2.27 -15.89 -7.05
C CYS A 126 2.36 -17.40 -6.83
N SER A 127 3.48 -17.88 -6.28
CA SER A 127 3.63 -19.27 -5.82
C SER A 127 2.75 -19.54 -4.59
N PHE A 128 2.74 -18.59 -3.66
CA PHE A 128 1.81 -18.53 -2.53
C PHE A 128 1.37 -17.07 -2.35
N TYR A 129 0.12 -16.86 -1.96
CA TYR A 129 -0.37 -15.51 -1.69
C TYR A 129 -1.37 -15.47 -0.53
N HIS A 130 -1.37 -14.36 0.20
CA HIS A 130 -2.39 -14.01 1.18
C HIS A 130 -3.08 -12.71 0.76
N TYR A 131 -4.31 -12.54 1.21
CA TYR A 131 -5.18 -11.49 0.70
C TYR A 131 -6.16 -11.02 1.77
N LEU A 132 -6.15 -9.72 2.02
CA LEU A 132 -7.03 -9.05 2.98
C LEU A 132 -7.89 -8.02 2.25
N GLU A 133 -9.18 -7.93 2.59
CA GLU A 133 -10.07 -6.88 2.11
C GLU A 133 -10.63 -6.09 3.27
N ILE A 134 -10.64 -4.78 3.11
CA ILE A 134 -11.17 -3.83 4.07
C ILE A 134 -12.14 -2.93 3.31
N PRO A 135 -13.45 -2.97 3.59
CA PRO A 135 -14.39 -1.99 3.08
C PRO A 135 -13.89 -0.59 3.47
N ALA A 136 -13.83 0.32 2.50
CA ALA A 136 -13.29 1.65 2.70
C ALA A 136 -14.34 2.71 2.37
N LYS A 137 -14.46 3.68 3.26
CA LYS A 137 -15.23 4.90 3.01
C LYS A 137 -14.28 6.07 3.17
N THR A 138 -14.16 6.85 2.09
CA THR A 138 -13.40 8.10 2.06
C THR A 138 -14.34 9.28 2.29
N ASN A 139 -13.82 10.49 2.23
CA ASN A 139 -14.63 11.70 2.38
C ASN A 139 -15.64 11.91 1.24
N SER A 140 -15.37 11.40 0.03
CA SER A 140 -16.25 11.65 -1.13
C SER A 140 -16.69 10.40 -1.89
N THR A 141 -16.09 9.23 -1.63
CA THR A 141 -16.46 7.98 -2.30
C THR A 141 -16.34 6.76 -1.39
N SER A 142 -17.05 5.70 -1.74
CA SER A 142 -16.88 4.37 -1.18
C SER A 142 -15.99 3.51 -2.08
N GLY A 143 -15.25 2.60 -1.48
CA GLY A 143 -14.35 1.71 -2.20
C GLY A 143 -13.97 0.49 -1.36
N ILE A 144 -12.92 -0.18 -1.79
CA ILE A 144 -12.32 -1.30 -1.06
C ILE A 144 -10.82 -1.05 -1.02
N ILE A 145 -10.24 -1.24 0.16
CA ILE A 145 -8.78 -1.38 0.28
C ILE A 145 -8.49 -2.87 0.31
N ILE A 146 -7.59 -3.30 -0.57
CA ILE A 146 -7.07 -4.65 -0.58
C ILE A 146 -5.61 -4.62 -0.18
N THR A 147 -5.17 -5.62 0.58
CA THR A 147 -3.77 -5.89 0.84
C THR A 147 -3.44 -7.27 0.31
N ILE A 148 -2.43 -7.35 -0.55
CA ILE A 148 -1.98 -8.60 -1.17
C ILE A 148 -0.55 -8.84 -0.70
N PHE A 149 -0.30 -10.07 -0.26
CA PHE A 149 1.03 -10.58 0.02
C PHE A 149 1.33 -11.69 -0.98
N CYS A 150 2.39 -11.53 -1.74
CA CYS A 150 2.89 -12.50 -2.71
C CYS A 150 4.25 -12.97 -2.22
N GLU A 151 4.32 -14.16 -1.61
CA GLU A 151 5.57 -14.68 -1.02
C GLU A 151 6.69 -14.77 -2.06
N THR A 152 6.34 -15.19 -3.27
CA THR A 152 7.22 -15.23 -4.43
C THR A 152 6.41 -15.03 -5.70
N ILE A 153 6.83 -14.09 -6.54
CA ILE A 153 6.31 -13.92 -7.89
C ILE A 153 6.92 -15.02 -8.76
N LYS A 154 6.08 -15.75 -9.48
CA LYS A 154 6.50 -16.85 -10.36
C LYS A 154 7.52 -16.38 -11.39
N ASP A 155 8.47 -17.26 -11.68
CA ASP A 155 9.55 -17.03 -12.65
C ASP A 155 10.49 -15.86 -12.27
N THR A 156 10.47 -15.46 -10.99
CA THR A 156 11.38 -14.47 -10.41
C THR A 156 11.86 -14.92 -9.02
N ASP A 157 12.88 -14.26 -8.50
CA ASP A 157 13.35 -14.42 -7.12
C ASP A 157 12.91 -13.23 -6.25
N GLU A 158 11.68 -12.75 -6.45
CA GLU A 158 11.14 -11.56 -5.77
C GLU A 158 9.82 -11.87 -5.05
N GLY A 159 9.65 -11.29 -3.86
CA GLY A 159 8.37 -11.22 -3.14
C GLY A 159 7.80 -9.81 -3.19
N GLU A 160 6.47 -9.69 -3.09
CA GLU A 160 5.78 -8.41 -3.15
C GLU A 160 4.67 -8.27 -2.09
N VAL A 161 4.54 -7.08 -1.52
CA VAL A 161 3.38 -6.65 -0.75
C VAL A 161 2.76 -5.44 -1.43
N MET A 162 1.45 -5.47 -1.66
CA MET A 162 0.68 -4.39 -2.29
C MET A 162 -0.45 -3.95 -1.36
N VAL A 163 -0.64 -2.64 -1.23
CA VAL A 163 -1.85 -2.02 -0.63
C VAL A 163 -2.52 -1.14 -1.67
N LYS A 164 -3.77 -1.45 -2.01
CA LYS A 164 -4.49 -0.83 -3.13
C LYS A 164 -5.90 -0.39 -2.71
N PHE A 165 -6.22 0.87 -2.92
CA PHE A 165 -7.56 1.40 -2.86
C PHE A 165 -8.23 1.30 -4.23
N ILE A 166 -9.44 0.76 -4.28
CA ILE A 166 -10.23 0.52 -5.49
C ILE A 166 -11.58 1.20 -5.33
N THR A 167 -11.98 2.00 -6.32
CA THR A 167 -13.30 2.63 -6.37
C THR A 167 -13.79 2.74 -7.81
N THR A 168 -15.08 3.02 -7.97
CA THR A 168 -15.71 3.38 -9.25
C THR A 168 -16.42 4.72 -9.09
N THR A 169 -16.43 5.53 -10.15
CA THR A 169 -17.02 6.88 -10.14
C THR A 169 -18.35 6.91 -10.88
N ALA A 170 -19.09 8.01 -10.72
CA ALA A 170 -20.39 8.19 -11.37
C ALA A 170 -20.33 8.16 -12.90
N ASN A 171 -19.19 8.55 -13.48
CA ASN A 171 -18.96 8.50 -14.92
C ASN A 171 -18.35 7.17 -15.40
N HIS A 172 -18.57 6.06 -14.68
CA HIS A 172 -18.10 4.72 -15.05
C HIS A 172 -16.57 4.61 -15.20
N THR A 173 -15.81 5.39 -14.42
CA THR A 173 -14.36 5.23 -14.34
C THR A 173 -14.01 4.37 -13.15
N THR A 174 -13.21 3.33 -13.38
CA THR A 174 -12.53 2.58 -12.32
C THR A 174 -11.25 3.31 -11.94
N LEU A 175 -11.04 3.55 -10.65
CA LEU A 175 -9.80 4.12 -10.11
C LEU A 175 -9.14 3.12 -9.16
N GLN A 176 -7.84 2.92 -9.33
CA GLN A 176 -7.00 2.11 -8.43
C GLN A 176 -5.78 2.94 -8.03
N ILE A 177 -5.63 3.20 -6.73
CA ILE A 177 -4.48 3.91 -6.16
C ILE A 177 -3.75 2.92 -5.27
N TYR A 178 -2.47 2.67 -5.54
CA TYR A 178 -1.75 1.58 -4.89
C TYR A 178 -0.29 1.92 -4.58
N SER A 179 0.21 1.22 -3.57
CA SER A 179 1.60 1.23 -3.15
C SER A 179 2.08 -0.21 -3.09
N GLU A 180 3.27 -0.45 -3.62
CA GLU A 180 3.90 -1.76 -3.67
C GLU A 180 5.28 -1.70 -3.03
N TRP A 181 5.66 -2.80 -2.38
CA TRP A 181 6.99 -3.05 -1.84
C TRP A 181 7.46 -4.39 -2.34
N LYS A 182 8.60 -4.39 -3.02
CA LYS A 182 9.23 -5.57 -3.59
C LYS A 182 10.55 -5.87 -2.89
N GLY A 183 10.86 -7.13 -2.68
CA GLY A 183 12.08 -7.57 -2.03
C GLY A 183 12.38 -9.04 -2.28
N GLN A 184 13.18 -9.65 -1.41
CA GLN A 184 13.43 -11.09 -1.44
C GLN A 184 12.13 -11.87 -1.16
N PRO A 185 12.05 -13.16 -1.56
CA PRO A 185 10.97 -14.03 -1.16
C PRO A 185 10.82 -14.07 0.36
N PHE A 186 9.58 -14.17 0.84
CA PHE A 186 9.27 -14.07 2.27
C PHE A 186 8.19 -15.07 2.69
N ASN A 187 8.01 -15.26 4.00
CA ASN A 187 6.94 -16.07 4.56
C ASN A 187 5.79 -15.15 4.99
N VAL A 188 4.59 -15.36 4.44
CA VAL A 188 3.45 -14.48 4.71
C VAL A 188 2.97 -14.54 6.16
N TRP A 189 3.35 -15.57 6.90
CA TRP A 189 2.99 -15.75 8.31
C TRP A 189 4.06 -15.21 9.27
N ASP A 190 5.21 -14.76 8.74
CA ASP A 190 6.31 -14.16 9.51
C ASP A 190 6.60 -12.74 9.03
N GLU A 191 6.01 -11.76 9.72
CA GLU A 191 6.16 -10.32 9.43
C GLU A 191 7.62 -9.88 9.31
N SER A 192 8.54 -10.49 10.06
CA SER A 192 9.95 -10.09 10.07
C SER A 192 10.66 -10.32 8.74
N THR A 193 10.07 -11.17 7.88
CA THR A 193 10.60 -11.49 6.55
C THR A 193 10.05 -10.61 5.43
N TRP A 194 9.01 -9.81 5.70
CA TRP A 194 8.33 -9.03 4.67
C TRP A 194 9.19 -7.85 4.19
N PRO A 195 9.03 -7.41 2.92
CA PRO A 195 9.73 -6.23 2.40
C PRO A 195 9.26 -4.91 3.04
N VAL A 196 8.19 -4.96 3.84
CA VAL A 196 7.57 -3.81 4.52
C VAL A 196 6.94 -4.27 5.83
N SER A 197 7.05 -3.46 6.88
CA SER A 197 6.44 -3.73 8.19
C SER A 197 4.92 -3.55 8.17
N TRP A 198 4.21 -4.24 9.05
CA TRP A 198 2.77 -4.08 9.21
C TRP A 198 2.36 -2.65 9.54
N SER A 199 3.16 -1.95 10.35
CA SER A 199 2.93 -0.54 10.68
C SER A 199 2.88 0.38 9.45
N LYS A 200 3.74 0.13 8.44
CA LYS A 200 3.76 0.90 7.18
C LYS A 200 2.61 0.53 6.26
N ILE A 201 2.20 -0.74 6.26
CA ILE A 201 0.99 -1.20 5.57
C ILE A 201 -0.22 -0.45 6.13
N MET A 202 -0.37 -0.43 7.47
CA MET A 202 -1.49 0.24 8.12
C MET A 202 -1.47 1.75 7.97
N ASP A 203 -0.29 2.39 8.00
CA ASP A 203 -0.16 3.82 7.63
C ASP A 203 -0.68 4.07 6.21
N GLN A 204 -0.34 3.21 5.26
CA GLN A 204 -0.84 3.34 3.88
C GLN A 204 -2.37 3.13 3.78
N VAL A 205 -2.92 2.15 4.50
CA VAL A 205 -4.37 1.91 4.58
C VAL A 205 -5.07 3.15 5.14
N GLN A 206 -4.56 3.73 6.23
CA GLN A 206 -5.12 4.93 6.84
C GLN A 206 -5.05 6.13 5.89
N ARG A 207 -3.93 6.31 5.18
CA ARG A 207 -3.77 7.39 4.19
C ARG A 207 -4.87 7.37 3.14
N TYR A 208 -5.23 6.20 2.61
CA TYR A 208 -6.26 6.11 1.57
C TYR A 208 -7.65 6.57 2.02
N GLN A 209 -7.92 6.69 3.32
CA GLN A 209 -9.16 7.29 3.82
C GLN A 209 -9.29 8.78 3.45
N TYR A 210 -8.17 9.46 3.19
CA TYR A 210 -8.12 10.89 2.82
C TYR A 210 -8.23 11.17 1.32
N ILE A 211 -8.46 10.13 0.51
CA ILE A 211 -8.71 10.29 -0.93
C ILE A 211 -10.01 11.08 -1.13
N THR A 212 -10.01 12.00 -2.08
CA THR A 212 -11.18 12.75 -2.51
C THR A 212 -11.24 12.68 -4.04
N ILE A 213 -12.42 12.35 -4.54
CA ILE A 213 -12.75 12.27 -5.96
C ILE A 213 -13.98 13.13 -6.18
N ASN A 214 -13.84 14.14 -7.04
CA ASN A 214 -14.93 14.95 -7.55
C ASN A 214 -15.12 14.62 -9.03
N THR A 215 -16.33 14.24 -9.42
CA THR A 215 -16.66 13.93 -10.83
C THR A 215 -17.38 15.12 -11.43
N ASP A 216 -16.86 15.63 -12.55
CA ASP A 216 -17.56 16.65 -13.33
C ASP A 216 -18.85 16.02 -13.89
N GLN A 217 -20.01 16.55 -13.48
CA GLN A 217 -21.33 16.10 -13.92
C GLN A 217 -21.72 16.72 -15.27
#